data_AF-A0A3B3Z5W5-F1
#
_entry.id   AF-A0A3B3Z5W5-F1
#
_cell.length_a   1.000
_cell.length_b   1.000
_cell.length_c   1.000
_cell.angle_alpha   90.00
_cell.angle_beta   90.00
_cell.angle_gamma   90.00
#
_symmetry.space_group_name_H-M   'P 1'
#
loop_
_entity.id
_entity.type
_entity.pdbx_description
1 polymer ?
#
loop_
_entity_poly.entity_id
_entity_poly.type
_entity_poly.pdbx_seq_one_letter_code
_entity_poly.pdbx_strand_id
1 'polypeptide(L)'
;GKHHSKIVALHNRLRSWVSPMAANMQKMEWSLELAAGAEEWAAQCDSGAPPLHLSSFRHVGWNIHFSTHGVASFTSAIDSWFNEGQHFTFSTGQCQENRTCKHYTQLVWATSSHVGCASQLCLKNNSEWNIFICAYYPGGNWEVNGRLVRPYRTGQYCSLCTSSMSGCFKLWDHIGGLCEVPKNPCRMNCGKNGHLNVSLCKCHCNPGFTGRFCQVRCSGQCVHGHFKEEQCSCQCDIGYGGSAPSTCLCPPFEC
;
A
#
# COMPACT_ATOMS: atom_id res chain seq x y z
N GLY A 1 -22.16 -1.06 8.30
CA GLY A 1 -23.39 -1.51 7.63
C GLY A 1 -23.11 -2.17 6.28
N LYS A 2 -24.14 -2.69 5.58
CA LYS A 2 -24.03 -3.37 4.25
C LYS A 2 -23.30 -2.56 3.17
N HIS A 3 -23.17 -1.24 3.32
CA HIS A 3 -22.49 -0.36 2.36
C HIS A 3 -20.96 -0.36 2.49
N HIS A 4 -20.42 -0.49 3.72
CA HIS A 4 -18.98 -0.42 3.97
C HIS A 4 -18.23 -1.56 3.27
N SER A 5 -18.79 -2.78 3.32
CA SER A 5 -18.21 -3.96 2.66
C SER A 5 -18.17 -3.81 1.15
N LYS A 6 -19.17 -3.14 0.54
CA LYS A 6 -19.19 -2.87 -0.91
C LYS A 6 -18.12 -1.86 -1.32
N ILE A 7 -17.93 -0.80 -0.53
CA ILE A 7 -16.86 0.20 -0.77
C ILE A 7 -15.49 -0.48 -0.75
N VAL A 8 -15.20 -1.26 0.30
CA VAL A 8 -13.93 -2.00 0.43
C VAL A 8 -13.76 -3.02 -0.70
N ALA A 9 -14.82 -3.76 -1.04
CA ALA A 9 -14.77 -4.73 -2.13
C ALA A 9 -14.44 -4.08 -3.48
N LEU A 10 -15.05 -2.92 -3.77
CA LEU A 10 -14.78 -2.17 -5.00
C LEU A 10 -13.34 -1.65 -5.03
N HIS A 11 -12.85 -1.05 -3.94
CA HIS A 11 -11.46 -0.62 -3.84
C HIS A 11 -10.49 -1.79 -4.09
N ASN A 12 -10.69 -2.93 -3.41
CA ASN A 12 -9.84 -4.10 -3.57
C ASN A 12 -9.89 -4.68 -4.98
N ARG A 13 -11.07 -4.72 -5.63
CA ARG A 13 -11.20 -5.14 -7.03
C ARG A 13 -10.36 -4.25 -7.94
N LEU A 14 -10.54 -2.94 -7.87
CA LEU A 14 -9.82 -1.98 -8.71
C LEU A 14 -8.31 -2.00 -8.45
N ARG A 15 -7.88 -2.11 -7.19
CA ARG A 15 -6.47 -2.27 -6.80
C ARG A 15 -5.83 -3.55 -7.36
N SER A 16 -6.61 -4.60 -7.56
CA SER A 16 -6.12 -5.85 -8.16
C SER A 16 -6.03 -5.80 -9.68
N TRP A 17 -6.67 -4.81 -10.32
CA TRP A 17 -6.78 -4.66 -11.78
C TRP A 17 -5.82 -3.62 -12.38
N VAL A 18 -4.95 -3.04 -11.56
CA VAL A 18 -4.04 -1.97 -12.02
C VAL A 18 -3.11 -2.48 -13.13
N SER A 19 -2.81 -1.58 -14.07
CA SER A 19 -1.82 -1.79 -15.12
C SER A 19 -0.77 -0.68 -15.06
N PRO A 20 0.54 -1.00 -14.97
CA PRO A 20 1.11 -2.34 -14.85
C PRO A 20 0.74 -3.06 -13.54
N MET A 21 0.85 -4.39 -13.53
CA MET A 21 0.51 -5.21 -12.35
C MET A 21 1.36 -4.83 -11.12
N ALA A 22 0.72 -4.79 -9.95
CA ALA A 22 1.37 -4.40 -8.70
C ALA A 22 1.86 -5.61 -7.89
N ALA A 23 3.15 -5.63 -7.57
CA ALA A 23 3.78 -6.72 -6.83
C ALA A 23 3.56 -6.66 -5.30
N ASN A 24 3.26 -5.47 -4.76
CA ASN A 24 3.23 -5.21 -3.31
C ASN A 24 1.92 -4.54 -2.84
N MET A 25 0.85 -4.61 -3.62
CA MET A 25 -0.42 -3.94 -3.32
C MET A 25 -1.08 -4.55 -2.09
N GLN A 26 -1.27 -3.78 -1.00
CA GLN A 26 -1.95 -4.28 0.19
C GLN A 26 -3.46 -4.31 0.00
N LYS A 27 -4.10 -5.33 0.58
CA LYS A 27 -5.54 -5.41 0.72
C LYS A 27 -6.03 -4.31 1.66
N MET A 28 -7.10 -3.63 1.27
CA MET A 28 -7.78 -2.64 2.10
C MET A 28 -8.83 -3.28 3.00
N GLU A 29 -8.94 -2.73 4.20
CA GLU A 29 -9.97 -3.04 5.20
C GLU A 29 -10.71 -1.76 5.62
N TRP A 30 -11.90 -1.92 6.20
CA TRP A 30 -12.67 -0.77 6.67
C TRP A 30 -12.16 -0.30 8.02
N SER A 31 -11.94 1.02 8.17
CA SER A 31 -11.68 1.64 9.47
C SER A 31 -12.87 2.50 9.90
N LEU A 32 -13.40 2.20 11.10
CA LEU A 32 -14.46 3.00 11.71
C LEU A 32 -13.97 4.41 12.08
N GLU A 33 -12.71 4.54 12.51
CA GLU A 33 -12.10 5.82 12.89
C GLU A 33 -11.93 6.74 11.67
N LEU A 34 -11.45 6.18 10.55
CA LEU A 34 -11.38 6.93 9.28
C LEU A 34 -12.76 7.32 8.76
N ALA A 35 -13.76 6.46 8.94
CA ALA A 35 -15.13 6.75 8.52
C ALA A 35 -15.75 7.89 9.35
N ALA A 36 -15.52 7.89 10.66
CA ALA A 36 -15.95 8.97 11.54
C ALA A 36 -15.32 10.32 11.15
N GLY A 37 -14.02 10.33 10.82
CA GLY A 37 -13.38 11.54 10.31
C GLY A 37 -13.90 11.99 8.93
N ALA A 38 -14.17 11.04 8.03
CA ALA A 38 -14.81 11.37 6.75
C ALA A 38 -16.22 11.95 6.95
N GLU A 39 -16.98 11.45 7.92
CA GLU A 39 -18.31 11.95 8.29
C GLU A 39 -18.26 13.36 8.88
N GLU A 40 -17.32 13.63 9.79
CA GLU A 40 -17.10 14.96 10.36
C GLU A 40 -16.77 16.01 9.29
N TRP A 41 -15.94 15.66 8.30
CA TRP A 41 -15.65 16.57 7.19
C TRP A 41 -16.83 16.70 6.22
N ALA A 42 -17.49 15.59 5.87
CA ALA A 42 -18.63 15.61 4.98
C ALA A 42 -19.79 16.44 5.54
N ALA A 43 -20.02 16.39 6.87
CA ALA A 43 -21.04 17.19 7.58
C ALA A 43 -20.81 18.71 7.45
N GLN A 44 -19.58 19.14 7.20
CA GLN A 44 -19.23 20.53 6.94
C GLN A 44 -19.40 20.92 5.46
N CYS A 45 -19.85 20.00 4.60
CA CYS A 45 -20.10 20.28 3.19
C CYS A 45 -18.90 20.89 2.45
N ASP A 46 -17.69 20.41 2.80
CA ASP A 46 -16.38 20.90 2.34
C ASP A 46 -16.06 22.38 2.65
N SER A 47 -16.77 23.01 3.58
CA SER A 47 -16.46 24.38 4.01
C SER A 47 -15.34 24.47 5.04
N GLY A 48 -14.76 23.34 5.44
CA GLY A 48 -13.80 23.22 6.53
C GLY A 48 -12.55 22.43 6.15
N ALA A 49 -11.58 22.40 7.07
CA ALA A 49 -10.37 21.60 6.92
C ALA A 49 -10.64 20.13 7.28
N PRO A 50 -9.78 19.18 6.84
CA PRO A 50 -9.81 17.81 7.33
C PRO A 50 -9.74 17.76 8.87
N PRO A 51 -10.37 16.77 9.54
CA PRO A 51 -10.42 16.70 10.99
C PRO A 51 -9.04 16.61 11.64
N LEU A 52 -8.80 17.45 12.65
CA LEU A 52 -7.51 17.53 13.34
C LEU A 52 -7.24 16.33 14.26
N HIS A 53 -8.27 15.63 14.76
CA HIS A 53 -8.10 14.49 15.67
C HIS A 53 -7.47 13.27 14.98
N LEU A 54 -7.57 13.18 13.65
CA LEU A 54 -6.84 12.17 12.88
C LEU A 54 -5.33 12.43 12.82
N SER A 55 -4.81 13.47 13.48
CA SER A 55 -3.37 13.75 13.61
C SER A 55 -2.58 12.63 14.31
N SER A 56 -3.25 11.75 15.07
CA SER A 56 -2.66 10.50 15.60
C SER A 56 -2.16 9.58 14.48
N PHE A 57 -2.81 9.63 13.31
CA PHE A 57 -2.31 9.07 12.07
C PHE A 57 -1.29 10.04 11.46
N ARG A 58 -0.03 9.62 11.37
CA ARG A 58 1.07 10.46 10.84
C ARG A 58 0.74 11.15 9.50
N HIS A 59 -0.04 10.49 8.65
CA HIS A 59 -0.52 11.04 7.38
C HIS A 59 -1.78 10.30 6.94
N VAL A 60 -2.88 11.03 6.71
CA VAL A 60 -4.15 10.50 6.17
C VAL A 60 -4.35 11.08 4.78
N GLY A 61 -4.63 10.19 3.82
CA GLY A 61 -4.97 10.56 2.46
C GLY A 61 -6.47 10.78 2.30
N TRP A 62 -6.88 11.60 1.35
CA TRP A 62 -8.28 11.99 1.16
C TRP A 62 -8.65 12.02 -0.31
N ASN A 63 -9.78 11.40 -0.64
CA ASN A 63 -10.45 11.60 -1.93
C ASN A 63 -11.84 12.18 -1.69
N ILE A 64 -12.24 13.13 -2.53
CA ILE A 64 -13.51 13.85 -2.43
C ILE A 64 -14.21 13.79 -3.79
N HIS A 65 -15.53 13.65 -3.77
CA HIS A 65 -16.36 13.68 -4.97
C HIS A 65 -17.61 14.53 -4.70
N PHE A 66 -17.94 15.41 -5.64
CA PHE A 66 -19.14 16.25 -5.61
C PHE A 66 -20.09 15.83 -6.74
N SER A 67 -21.38 15.74 -6.44
CA SER A 67 -22.43 15.50 -7.43
C SER A 67 -23.60 16.45 -7.22
N THR A 68 -24.08 17.07 -8.30
CA THR A 68 -25.22 18.00 -8.30
C THR A 68 -26.58 17.32 -8.50
N HIS A 69 -26.61 16.00 -8.78
CA HIS A 69 -27.83 15.28 -9.14
C HIS A 69 -28.02 14.02 -8.28
N GLY A 70 -28.82 14.13 -7.22
CA GLY A 70 -29.22 13.01 -6.36
C GLY A 70 -28.06 12.29 -5.66
N VAL A 71 -28.39 11.25 -4.91
CA VAL A 71 -27.42 10.45 -4.13
C VAL A 71 -26.33 9.93 -5.08
N ALA A 72 -25.13 10.49 -4.99
CA ALA A 72 -23.98 9.97 -5.72
C ALA A 72 -23.79 8.51 -5.33
N SER A 73 -23.91 7.59 -6.30
CA SER A 73 -23.54 6.20 -6.05
C SER A 73 -22.04 6.18 -5.75
N PHE A 74 -21.67 5.72 -4.55
CA PHE A 74 -20.26 5.55 -4.17
C PHE A 74 -19.47 4.78 -5.24
N THR A 75 -20.14 3.88 -5.99
CA THR A 75 -19.56 3.18 -7.14
C THR A 75 -19.13 4.15 -8.23
N SER A 76 -20.00 5.07 -8.65
CA SER A 76 -19.67 6.08 -9.66
C SER A 76 -18.52 6.99 -9.22
N ALA A 77 -18.47 7.38 -7.95
CA ALA A 77 -17.40 8.22 -7.43
C ALA A 77 -16.05 7.47 -7.46
N ILE A 78 -16.01 6.23 -6.96
CA ILE A 78 -14.80 5.41 -6.91
C ILE A 78 -14.32 5.03 -8.31
N ASP A 79 -15.23 4.68 -9.22
CA ASP A 79 -14.89 4.38 -10.62
C ASP A 79 -14.36 5.63 -11.35
N SER A 80 -14.94 6.81 -11.08
CA SER A 80 -14.43 8.08 -11.60
C SER A 80 -13.01 8.35 -11.12
N TRP A 81 -12.73 8.15 -9.83
CA TRP A 81 -11.38 8.29 -9.29
C TRP A 81 -10.40 7.30 -9.92
N PHE A 82 -10.83 6.06 -10.17
CA PHE A 82 -9.98 5.06 -10.82
C PHE A 82 -9.71 5.39 -12.29
N ASN A 83 -10.70 5.93 -13.00
CA ASN A 83 -10.59 6.31 -14.41
C ASN A 83 -9.58 7.43 -14.68
N GLU A 84 -9.23 8.23 -13.67
CA GLU A 84 -8.10 9.16 -13.79
C GLU A 84 -6.77 8.45 -14.16
N GLY A 85 -6.64 7.15 -13.84
CA GLY A 85 -5.50 6.33 -14.21
C GLY A 85 -5.26 6.25 -15.73
N GLN A 86 -6.27 6.50 -16.56
CA GLN A 86 -6.12 6.59 -18.02
C GLN A 86 -5.24 7.78 -18.45
N HIS A 87 -5.13 8.79 -17.59
CA HIS A 87 -4.28 9.97 -17.78
C HIS A 87 -2.95 9.88 -17.01
N PHE A 88 -2.71 8.79 -16.29
CA PHE A 88 -1.51 8.61 -15.47
C PHE A 88 -0.47 7.73 -16.19
N THR A 89 0.71 8.30 -16.44
CA THR A 89 1.83 7.55 -17.01
C THR A 89 2.66 6.93 -15.89
N PHE A 90 2.50 5.63 -15.67
CA PHE A 90 3.15 4.94 -14.54
C PHE A 90 4.69 4.97 -14.58
N SER A 91 5.29 4.86 -15.77
CA SER A 91 6.74 4.85 -15.94
C SER A 91 7.40 6.16 -15.48
N THR A 92 6.77 7.29 -15.76
CA THR A 92 7.26 8.63 -15.38
C THR A 92 6.66 9.14 -14.07
N GLY A 93 5.57 8.54 -13.60
CA GLY A 93 4.82 9.03 -12.44
C GLY A 93 4.08 10.34 -12.70
N GLN A 94 3.86 10.69 -13.97
CA GLN A 94 3.26 11.96 -14.37
C GLN A 94 1.79 11.79 -14.76
N CYS A 95 0.98 12.76 -14.37
CA CYS A 95 -0.36 12.94 -14.91
C CYS A 95 -0.29 13.79 -16.19
N GLN A 96 -1.15 13.51 -17.17
CA GLN A 96 -1.27 14.36 -18.35
C GLN A 96 -1.56 15.82 -17.96
N GLU A 97 -1.08 16.76 -18.77
CA GLU A 97 -1.32 18.19 -18.56
C GLU A 97 -2.82 18.50 -18.53
N ASN A 98 -3.23 19.41 -17.64
CA ASN A 98 -4.63 19.79 -17.41
C ASN A 98 -5.56 18.63 -17.00
N ARG A 99 -5.02 17.52 -16.47
CA ARG A 99 -5.78 16.41 -15.89
C ARG A 99 -5.49 16.24 -14.40
N THR A 100 -6.37 15.53 -13.71
CA THR A 100 -6.19 15.13 -12.31
C THR A 100 -5.95 13.62 -12.25
N CYS A 101 -4.95 13.20 -11.48
CA CYS A 101 -4.66 11.79 -11.20
C CYS A 101 -4.51 11.48 -9.70
N LYS A 102 -4.71 12.50 -8.84
CA LYS A 102 -4.45 12.39 -7.40
C LYS A 102 -5.41 11.41 -6.72
N HIS A 103 -6.65 11.30 -7.22
CA HIS A 103 -7.61 10.37 -6.65
C HIS A 103 -7.26 8.93 -7.04
N TYR A 104 -6.89 8.71 -8.30
CA TYR A 104 -6.38 7.41 -8.76
C TYR A 104 -5.19 6.96 -7.93
N THR A 105 -4.14 7.80 -7.83
CA THR A 105 -2.90 7.41 -7.15
C THR A 105 -3.11 7.12 -5.67
N GLN A 106 -4.00 7.83 -4.99
CA GLN A 106 -4.41 7.52 -3.62
C GLN A 106 -5.16 6.19 -3.53
N LEU A 107 -6.14 5.96 -4.42
CA LEU A 107 -6.94 4.73 -4.46
C LEU A 107 -6.05 3.49 -4.66
N VAL A 108 -5.04 3.60 -5.53
CA VAL A 108 -4.09 2.51 -5.83
C VAL A 108 -2.79 2.59 -5.04
N TRP A 109 -2.73 3.35 -3.96
CA TRP A 109 -1.52 3.46 -3.15
C TRP A 109 -1.25 2.16 -2.38
N ALA A 110 -0.12 1.51 -2.63
CA ALA A 110 0.17 0.15 -2.19
C ALA A 110 0.07 -0.02 -0.67
N THR A 111 0.52 0.97 0.09
CA THR A 111 0.58 0.89 1.56
C THR A 111 -0.71 1.32 2.24
N SER A 112 -1.63 2.00 1.54
CA SER A 112 -2.93 2.38 2.10
C SER A 112 -3.78 1.12 2.26
N SER A 113 -3.85 0.61 3.49
CA SER A 113 -4.50 -0.66 3.84
C SER A 113 -5.81 -0.46 4.60
N HIS A 114 -6.16 0.78 4.95
CA HIS A 114 -7.41 1.10 5.61
C HIS A 114 -8.11 2.22 4.86
N VAL A 115 -9.44 2.11 4.76
CA VAL A 115 -10.30 3.14 4.19
C VAL A 115 -11.54 3.32 5.06
N GLY A 116 -11.99 4.56 5.20
CA GLY A 116 -13.28 4.90 5.78
C GLY A 116 -13.90 6.05 5.01
N CYS A 117 -15.19 5.97 4.73
CA CYS A 117 -15.87 6.93 3.86
C CYS A 117 -17.22 7.36 4.43
N ALA A 118 -17.67 8.54 4.03
CA ALA A 118 -18.97 9.09 4.37
C ALA A 118 -19.58 9.84 3.18
N SER A 119 -20.89 9.96 3.16
CA SER A 119 -21.64 10.80 2.21
C SER A 119 -22.49 11.79 2.99
N GLN A 120 -22.59 13.02 2.51
CA GLN A 120 -23.48 14.03 3.07
C GLN A 120 -24.26 14.72 1.95
N LEU A 121 -25.56 14.95 2.19
CA LEU A 121 -26.37 15.85 1.37
C LEU A 121 -26.20 17.28 1.89
N CYS A 122 -25.83 18.19 1.00
CA CYS A 122 -25.50 19.57 1.29
C CYS A 122 -26.46 20.51 0.57
N LEU A 123 -26.90 21.53 1.30
CA LEU A 123 -27.90 22.50 0.84
C LEU A 123 -27.38 23.91 1.10
N LYS A 124 -27.27 24.73 0.05
CA LYS A 124 -26.92 26.16 0.17
C LYS A 124 -27.62 26.97 -0.91
N ASN A 125 -28.32 28.03 -0.50
CA ASN A 125 -29.04 28.95 -1.40
C ASN A 125 -29.92 28.21 -2.43
N ASN A 126 -30.74 27.24 -1.98
CA ASN A 126 -31.60 26.38 -2.82
C ASN A 126 -30.85 25.50 -3.84
N SER A 127 -29.52 25.40 -3.77
CA SER A 127 -28.74 24.44 -4.52
C SER A 127 -28.42 23.24 -3.63
N GLU A 128 -28.72 22.04 -4.13
CA GLU A 128 -28.43 20.76 -3.48
C GLU A 128 -27.24 20.09 -4.17
N TRP A 129 -26.32 19.54 -3.38
CA TRP A 129 -25.27 18.66 -3.88
C TRP A 129 -24.96 17.58 -2.86
N ASN A 130 -24.42 16.47 -3.35
CA ASN A 130 -23.91 15.38 -2.54
C ASN A 130 -22.39 15.45 -2.51
N ILE A 131 -21.82 15.28 -1.33
CA ILE A 131 -20.38 15.09 -1.15
C ILE A 131 -20.12 13.66 -0.69
N PHE A 132 -19.13 13.01 -1.29
CA PHE A 132 -18.63 11.70 -0.89
C PHE A 132 -17.13 11.79 -0.60
N ILE A 133 -16.74 11.49 0.63
CA ILE A 133 -15.36 11.58 1.11
C ILE A 133 -14.89 10.20 1.51
N CYS A 134 -13.67 9.83 1.09
CA CYS A 134 -12.95 8.67 1.61
C CYS A 134 -11.61 9.09 2.20
N ALA A 135 -11.35 8.65 3.42
CA ALA A 135 -10.09 8.78 4.14
C ALA A 135 -9.28 7.47 4.02
N TYR A 136 -7.97 7.58 3.83
CA TYR A 136 -7.07 6.45 3.58
C TYR A 136 -5.90 6.46 4.56
N TYR A 137 -5.57 5.30 5.14
CA TYR A 137 -4.41 5.16 6.02
C TYR A 137 -3.57 3.90 5.74
N PRO A 138 -2.23 4.01 5.82
CA PRO A 138 -1.44 5.24 5.68
C PRO A 138 -1.81 6.04 4.43
N GLY A 139 -1.77 7.37 4.52
CA GLY A 139 -2.03 8.25 3.39
C GLY A 139 -1.03 8.03 2.26
N GLY A 140 -1.47 8.22 1.04
CA GLY A 140 -0.67 8.10 -0.17
C GLY A 140 -0.20 9.45 -0.69
N ASN A 141 0.09 9.47 -2.00
CA ASN A 141 0.48 10.66 -2.76
C ASN A 141 1.70 11.39 -2.19
N TRP A 142 2.69 10.62 -1.70
CA TRP A 142 3.94 11.17 -1.21
C TRP A 142 4.77 11.76 -2.35
N GLU A 143 5.40 12.90 -2.09
CA GLU A 143 6.34 13.54 -3.01
C GLU A 143 7.75 13.57 -2.41
N VAL A 144 8.75 13.33 -3.25
CA VAL A 144 10.16 13.47 -2.91
C VAL A 144 10.78 14.40 -3.94
N ASN A 145 11.38 15.51 -3.50
CA ASN A 145 11.96 16.55 -4.37
C ASN A 145 10.96 17.06 -5.42
N GLY A 146 9.69 17.27 -5.02
CA GLY A 146 8.62 17.74 -5.90
C GLY A 146 8.16 16.73 -6.96
N ARG A 147 8.55 15.46 -6.84
CA ARG A 147 8.09 14.38 -7.73
C ARG A 147 7.26 13.37 -6.96
N LEU A 148 6.11 13.01 -7.51
CA LEU A 148 5.23 11.98 -6.96
C LEU A 148 5.96 10.63 -6.92
N VAL A 149 5.99 10.01 -5.75
CA VAL A 149 6.44 8.63 -5.58
C VAL A 149 5.44 7.70 -6.28
N ARG A 150 5.95 6.69 -6.98
CA ARG A 150 5.07 5.70 -7.65
C ARG A 150 4.13 5.04 -6.63
N PRO A 151 2.84 4.89 -6.95
CA PRO A 151 1.86 4.41 -5.97
C PRO A 151 2.10 2.96 -5.56
N TYR A 152 2.78 2.16 -6.37
CA TYR A 152 3.12 0.77 -6.08
C TYR A 152 4.40 0.32 -6.81
N ARG A 153 4.89 -0.88 -6.50
CA ARG A 153 5.99 -1.53 -7.24
C ARG A 153 5.42 -2.47 -8.30
N THR A 154 5.98 -2.42 -9.50
CA THR A 154 5.55 -3.28 -10.61
C THR A 154 6.10 -4.70 -10.47
N GLY A 155 5.31 -5.68 -10.89
CA GLY A 155 5.72 -7.08 -10.97
C GLY A 155 4.53 -8.01 -10.85
N GLN A 156 4.79 -9.31 -10.81
CA GLN A 156 3.73 -10.29 -10.58
C GLN A 156 3.03 -9.99 -9.25
N TYR A 157 1.69 -10.05 -9.23
CA TYR A 157 0.92 -9.79 -8.02
C TYR A 157 1.43 -10.65 -6.86
N CYS A 158 1.47 -10.04 -5.68
CA CYS A 158 1.97 -10.64 -4.45
C CYS A 158 3.45 -11.08 -4.44
N SER A 159 4.26 -10.82 -5.47
CA SER A 159 5.68 -11.21 -5.49
C SER A 159 6.56 -10.40 -4.54
N LEU A 160 6.11 -9.21 -4.11
CA LEU A 160 6.81 -8.33 -3.19
C LEU A 160 5.99 -8.02 -1.93
N CYS A 161 5.14 -8.96 -1.50
CA CYS A 161 4.52 -8.86 -0.19
C CYS A 161 5.56 -8.91 0.92
N THR A 162 5.40 -8.07 1.94
CA THR A 162 6.29 -8.09 3.11
C THR A 162 6.14 -9.41 3.85
N SER A 163 7.13 -9.69 4.70
CA SER A 163 7.07 -10.81 5.62
C SER A 163 5.74 -10.83 6.37
N SER A 164 5.35 -9.75 7.04
CA SER A 164 4.08 -9.64 7.78
C SER A 164 2.81 -9.84 6.95
N MET A 165 2.85 -9.63 5.63
CA MET A 165 1.66 -9.62 4.75
C MET A 165 1.77 -10.61 3.59
N SER A 166 2.25 -11.81 3.88
CA SER A 166 2.59 -12.80 2.84
C SER A 166 1.43 -13.57 2.24
N GLY A 167 0.22 -13.34 2.74
CA GLY A 167 -0.97 -13.88 2.13
C GLY A 167 -1.16 -13.22 0.77
N CYS A 168 -1.58 -14.01 -0.22
CA CYS A 168 -2.03 -13.47 -1.49
C CYS A 168 -3.54 -13.66 -1.59
N PHE A 169 -4.27 -12.60 -1.30
CA PHE A 169 -5.71 -12.54 -1.45
C PHE A 169 -6.05 -12.49 -2.94
N LYS A 170 -6.66 -13.54 -3.47
CA LYS A 170 -7.17 -13.57 -4.84
C LYS A 170 -8.67 -13.31 -4.82
N LEU A 171 -9.13 -12.35 -5.61
CA LEU A 171 -10.56 -12.19 -5.89
C LEU A 171 -11.04 -13.31 -6.82
N TRP A 172 -12.35 -13.56 -6.80
CA TRP A 172 -13.00 -14.62 -7.58
C TRP A 172 -12.84 -14.48 -9.09
N ASP A 173 -12.49 -13.29 -9.58
CA ASP A 173 -12.23 -13.01 -10.98
C ASP A 173 -10.82 -13.46 -11.43
N HIS A 174 -9.94 -13.84 -10.50
CA HIS A 174 -8.57 -14.33 -10.75
C HIS A 174 -7.66 -13.39 -11.57
N ILE A 175 -8.03 -12.13 -11.76
CA ILE A 175 -7.29 -11.15 -12.59
C ILE A 175 -6.03 -10.65 -11.85
N GLY A 176 -6.05 -10.62 -10.52
CA GLY A 176 -4.93 -10.15 -9.72
C GLY A 176 -4.94 -10.67 -8.29
N GLY A 177 -4.04 -10.12 -7.46
CA GLY A 177 -3.92 -10.49 -6.06
C GLY A 177 -3.43 -9.31 -5.20
N LEU A 178 -3.80 -9.34 -3.93
CA LEU A 178 -3.45 -8.33 -2.94
C LEU A 178 -2.70 -8.97 -1.78
N CYS A 179 -1.66 -8.32 -1.29
CA CYS A 179 -0.95 -8.70 -0.08
C CYS A 179 -1.88 -8.56 1.13
N GLU A 180 -2.03 -9.63 1.89
CA GLU A 180 -2.80 -9.63 3.13
C GLU A 180 -2.02 -10.32 4.25
N VAL A 181 -2.37 -10.00 5.49
CA VAL A 181 -1.91 -10.81 6.63
C VAL A 181 -2.58 -12.18 6.50
N PRO A 182 -1.82 -13.29 6.47
CA PRO A 182 -2.41 -14.61 6.37
C PRO A 182 -3.37 -14.86 7.53
N LYS A 183 -4.65 -15.18 7.24
CA LYS A 183 -5.66 -15.53 8.27
C LYS A 183 -5.22 -16.69 9.17
N ASN A 184 -4.40 -17.58 8.61
CA ASN A 184 -3.61 -18.53 9.38
C ASN A 184 -2.14 -18.26 9.04
N PRO A 185 -1.31 -17.78 9.99
CA PRO A 185 0.10 -17.51 9.73
C PRO A 185 0.84 -18.75 9.22
N CYS A 186 0.40 -19.96 9.56
CA CYS A 186 0.95 -21.22 9.05
C CYS A 186 0.46 -21.61 7.65
N ARG A 187 -0.27 -20.75 6.93
CA ARG A 187 -0.71 -21.01 5.55
C ARG A 187 0.07 -20.17 4.55
N MET A 188 1.38 -20.05 4.77
CA MET A 188 2.33 -19.35 3.90
C MET A 188 3.11 -20.34 3.01
N ASN A 189 3.56 -19.88 1.84
CA ASN A 189 4.40 -20.67 0.95
C ASN A 189 5.85 -20.15 1.02
N CYS A 190 6.80 -21.04 1.33
CA CYS A 190 8.23 -20.73 1.48
C CYS A 190 9.01 -20.72 0.16
N GLY A 191 8.29 -20.66 -0.97
CA GLY A 191 8.87 -20.70 -2.30
C GLY A 191 9.56 -22.04 -2.60
N LYS A 192 10.42 -22.06 -3.62
CA LYS A 192 11.21 -23.24 -3.99
C LYS A 192 12.45 -23.45 -3.10
N ASN A 193 12.81 -22.43 -2.30
CA ASN A 193 14.08 -22.36 -1.59
C ASN A 193 13.91 -22.46 -0.07
N GLY A 194 12.81 -23.02 0.41
CA GLY A 194 12.59 -23.21 1.84
C GLY A 194 11.39 -24.11 2.13
N HIS A 195 11.24 -24.48 3.40
CA HIS A 195 10.18 -25.34 3.90
C HIS A 195 9.48 -24.68 5.09
N LEU A 196 8.17 -24.90 5.23
CA LEU A 196 7.40 -24.31 6.31
C LEU A 196 7.53 -25.15 7.59
N ASN A 197 8.02 -24.54 8.66
CA ASN A 197 7.84 -25.07 10.00
C ASN A 197 6.42 -24.74 10.48
N VAL A 198 5.56 -25.75 10.49
CA VAL A 198 4.14 -25.62 10.83
C VAL A 198 3.92 -25.41 12.33
N SER A 199 4.86 -25.79 13.19
CA SER A 199 4.74 -25.53 14.64
C SER A 199 5.08 -24.07 15.00
N LEU A 200 5.97 -23.45 14.23
CA LEU A 200 6.43 -22.07 14.47
C LEU A 200 5.82 -21.05 13.49
N CYS A 201 5.03 -21.51 12.51
CA CYS A 201 4.56 -20.72 11.36
C CYS A 201 5.68 -19.88 10.71
N LYS A 202 6.86 -20.47 10.50
CA LYS A 202 8.04 -19.80 9.92
C LYS A 202 8.63 -20.63 8.81
N CYS A 203 9.05 -19.98 7.73
CA CYS A 203 9.85 -20.65 6.72
C CYS A 203 11.27 -20.84 7.21
N HIS A 204 11.78 -22.05 7.02
CA HIS A 204 13.18 -22.39 7.16
C HIS A 204 13.78 -22.43 5.76
N CYS A 205 14.76 -21.55 5.52
CA CYS A 205 15.33 -21.35 4.20
C CYS A 205 16.50 -22.27 3.95
N ASN A 206 16.64 -22.68 2.69
CA ASN A 206 17.82 -23.41 2.24
C ASN A 206 19.06 -22.50 2.35
N PRO A 207 20.27 -23.07 2.47
CA PRO A 207 21.51 -22.30 2.51
C PRO A 207 21.61 -21.30 1.35
N GLY A 208 22.04 -20.08 1.67
CA GLY A 208 22.12 -18.98 0.70
C GLY A 208 20.78 -18.30 0.39
N PHE A 209 19.71 -18.59 1.13
CA PHE A 209 18.43 -17.87 1.03
C PHE A 209 17.96 -17.37 2.39
N THR A 210 17.35 -16.19 2.40
CA THR A 210 16.75 -15.56 3.58
C THR A 210 15.41 -14.91 3.26
N GLY A 211 14.84 -14.26 4.27
CA GLY A 211 13.52 -13.64 4.22
C GLY A 211 12.43 -14.60 4.68
N ARG A 212 11.25 -14.06 4.99
CA ARG A 212 10.17 -14.86 5.59
C ARG A 212 9.61 -15.93 4.66
N PHE A 213 9.84 -15.86 3.35
CA PHE A 213 9.47 -16.88 2.35
C PHE A 213 10.68 -17.42 1.59
N CYS A 214 11.90 -17.21 2.10
CA CYS A 214 13.11 -17.67 1.43
C CYS A 214 13.26 -17.12 0.00
N GLN A 215 12.75 -15.90 -0.19
CA GLN A 215 12.69 -15.23 -1.48
C GLN A 215 13.94 -14.41 -1.80
N VAL A 216 14.77 -14.12 -0.80
CA VAL A 216 16.00 -13.34 -0.96
C VAL A 216 17.17 -14.29 -1.09
N ARG A 217 17.88 -14.24 -2.22
CA ARG A 217 19.15 -14.97 -2.39
C ARG A 217 20.27 -14.15 -1.75
N CYS A 218 21.02 -14.75 -0.82
CA CYS A 218 22.29 -14.21 -0.36
C CYS A 218 23.24 -14.14 -1.57
N SER A 219 23.68 -12.95 -1.96
CA SER A 219 24.59 -12.74 -3.10
C SER A 219 25.72 -11.80 -2.71
N GLY A 220 26.45 -12.14 -1.65
CA GLY A 220 27.60 -11.36 -1.17
C GLY A 220 28.83 -12.24 -0.96
N GLN A 221 30.00 -11.76 -1.39
CA GLN A 221 31.30 -12.20 -0.90
C GLN A 221 31.70 -11.19 0.20
N CYS A 222 31.96 -11.64 1.43
CA CYS A 222 32.53 -10.75 2.43
C CYS A 222 34.00 -10.51 2.13
N VAL A 223 34.35 -9.23 1.95
CA VAL A 223 35.73 -8.78 1.89
C VAL A 223 36.06 -8.23 3.29
N HIS A 224 37.12 -8.73 3.92
CA HIS A 224 37.53 -8.44 5.31
C HIS A 224 36.52 -8.86 6.39
N GLY A 225 35.93 -10.05 6.22
CA GLY A 225 35.06 -10.64 7.22
C GLY A 225 34.55 -12.03 6.83
N HIS A 226 33.82 -12.65 7.75
CA HIS A 226 33.16 -13.93 7.56
C HIS A 226 31.69 -13.75 7.18
N PHE A 227 31.25 -14.37 6.08
CA PHE A 227 29.84 -14.32 5.67
C PHE A 227 28.99 -15.25 6.52
N LYS A 228 27.97 -14.70 7.18
CA LYS A 228 26.94 -15.49 7.87
C LYS A 228 25.82 -15.80 6.90
N GLU A 229 25.87 -17.00 6.33
CA GLU A 229 24.86 -17.48 5.38
C GLU A 229 23.44 -17.44 5.96
N GLU A 230 23.28 -17.73 7.25
CA GLU A 230 21.97 -17.74 7.91
C GLU A 230 21.34 -16.35 8.06
N GLN A 231 22.17 -15.30 8.13
CA GLN A 231 21.73 -13.93 8.36
C GLN A 231 21.89 -13.05 7.10
N CYS A 232 22.40 -13.62 6.00
CA CYS A 232 22.96 -12.90 4.85
C CYS A 232 23.69 -11.61 5.28
N SER A 233 24.60 -11.71 6.26
CA SER A 233 25.33 -10.56 6.80
C SER A 233 26.82 -10.86 6.87
N CYS A 234 27.65 -9.83 6.70
CA CYS A 234 29.08 -9.94 6.95
C CYS A 234 29.38 -9.67 8.41
N GLN A 235 30.02 -10.63 9.07
CA GLN A 235 30.70 -10.37 10.34
C GLN A 235 32.11 -9.92 10.03
N CYS A 236 32.43 -8.66 10.31
CA CYS A 236 33.72 -8.06 10.00
C CYS A 236 34.83 -8.58 10.92
N ASP A 237 36.04 -8.70 10.38
CA ASP A 237 37.24 -8.98 11.17
C ASP A 237 37.58 -7.78 12.08
N ILE A 238 38.39 -8.01 13.12
CA ILE A 238 38.81 -6.96 14.06
C ILE A 238 39.52 -5.83 13.27
N GLY A 239 39.00 -4.60 13.38
CA GLY A 239 39.49 -3.41 12.64
C GLY A 239 38.63 -2.98 11.45
N TYR A 240 37.53 -3.68 11.14
CA TYR A 240 36.58 -3.33 10.06
C TYR A 240 35.14 -3.21 10.58
N GLY A 241 34.32 -2.34 9.99
CA GLY A 241 32.91 -2.12 10.34
C GLY A 241 32.03 -1.66 9.17
N GLY A 242 30.75 -2.03 9.19
CA GLY A 242 29.79 -1.63 8.15
C GLY A 242 28.39 -2.20 8.39
N SER A 243 27.35 -1.47 7.97
CA SER A 243 25.94 -1.86 8.06
C SER A 243 25.37 -2.41 6.74
N ALA A 244 26.21 -2.51 5.71
CA ALA A 244 25.84 -3.05 4.40
C ALA A 244 25.89 -4.59 4.41
N PRO A 245 24.95 -5.29 3.74
CA PRO A 245 24.82 -6.75 3.78
C PRO A 245 25.98 -7.52 3.12
N SER A 246 26.98 -6.85 2.55
CA SER A 246 28.01 -7.46 1.71
C SER A 246 29.42 -6.85 1.83
N THR A 247 29.65 -5.84 2.68
CA THR A 247 30.97 -5.17 2.72
C THR A 247 31.30 -4.62 4.10
N CYS A 248 32.44 -5.06 4.63
CA CYS A 248 33.06 -4.53 5.83
C CYS A 248 34.05 -3.43 5.42
N LEU A 249 33.80 -2.20 5.84
CA LEU A 249 34.62 -1.05 5.49
C LEU A 249 35.57 -0.72 6.64
N CYS A 250 36.73 -0.19 6.32
CA CYS A 250 37.67 0.28 7.33
C CYS A 250 37.08 1.55 8.01
N PRO A 251 37.08 1.68 9.35
CA PRO A 251 36.59 2.88 10.03
C PRO A 251 37.39 4.10 9.59
N PRO A 252 36.79 5.30 9.50
CA PRO A 252 37.44 6.50 8.96
C PRO A 252 38.65 7.03 9.75
N PHE A 253 39.11 6.31 10.78
CA PHE A 253 40.19 6.70 11.68
C PHE A 253 41.26 5.62 11.94
N GLU A 254 41.17 4.43 11.33
CA GLU A 254 42.13 3.33 11.55
C GLU A 254 42.78 2.78 10.27
N CYS A 255 42.63 3.51 9.17
CA CYS A 255 43.50 3.47 7.99
C CYS A 255 43.69 4.91 7.48
#